data_AF-A0A0F8WG19-F1
#
_entry.id   AF-A0A0F8WG19-F1
#
_cell.length_a   1.000
_cell.length_b   1.000
_cell.length_c   1.000
_cell.angle_alpha   90.00
_cell.angle_beta   90.00
_cell.angle_gamma   90.00
#
_symmetry.space_group_name_H-M   'P 1'
#
loop_
_entity.id
_entity.type
_entity.pdbx_description
1 polymer ?
#
loop_
_entity_poly.entity_id
_entity_poly.type
_entity_poly.pdbx_seq_one_letter_code
_entity_poly.pdbx_strand_id
1 'polypeptide(L)'
;IINREDYFRCRFIEVEGDGAGTVLRPNFGLAGPATSDVRIDGCLLHTGTEIINVDGASDNVYIFNTIIYDGVGYGIIVTADSTVYIYSTTIIDCDRCVRVNSANANINLKNTLMRHDGVQCLLESAGTLTLDYCASNDATADDFLGANNQVNQTYTFINDAGNNLHLASNDVGAKDLGVDTSGEGAPLNFTTDIDAETRSGTWDIGADEYIAAAGGIVVLRRRRAA
;
A
#
# COMPACT_ATOMS: atom_id res chain seq x y z
N ILE A 1 -1.25 -12.41 15.89
CA ILE A 1 -1.41 -11.47 17.02
C ILE A 1 -0.04 -11.19 17.61
N ILE A 2 0.54 -10.03 17.31
CA ILE A 2 1.75 -9.53 17.95
C ILE A 2 1.25 -8.69 19.13
N ASN A 3 1.38 -9.19 20.36
CA ASN A 3 0.86 -8.48 21.53
C ASN A 3 1.90 -7.46 22.03
N ARG A 4 1.62 -6.17 21.79
CA ARG A 4 2.20 -5.00 22.48
C ARG A 4 3.72 -4.89 22.43
N GLU A 5 4.23 -4.63 21.24
CA GLU A 5 5.64 -4.31 21.04
C GLU A 5 5.80 -2.81 20.78
N ASP A 6 6.64 -2.15 21.57
CA ASP A 6 6.96 -0.72 21.39
C ASP A 6 7.78 -0.49 20.10
N TYR A 7 8.48 -1.53 19.64
CA TYR A 7 9.37 -1.49 18.49
C TYR A 7 9.17 -2.73 17.64
N PHE A 8 8.37 -2.61 16.60
CA PHE A 8 8.08 -3.72 15.69
C PHE A 8 8.39 -3.31 14.26
N ARG A 9 9.08 -4.19 13.53
CA ARG A 9 9.33 -4.03 12.11
C ARG A 9 9.10 -5.35 11.40
N CYS A 10 8.13 -5.34 10.49
CA CYS A 10 7.89 -6.43 9.55
C CYS A 10 8.40 -6.01 8.18
N ARG A 11 9.27 -6.80 7.56
CA ARG A 11 9.85 -6.43 6.25
C ARG A 11 10.05 -7.61 5.33
N PHE A 12 9.78 -7.43 4.04
CA PHE A 12 10.15 -8.36 2.96
C PHE A 12 9.64 -9.79 3.17
N ILE A 13 8.40 -9.91 3.65
CA ILE A 13 7.74 -11.20 3.81
C ILE A 13 6.39 -11.20 3.12
N GLU A 14 5.98 -12.38 2.69
CA GLU A 14 4.61 -12.67 2.28
C GLU A 14 3.85 -13.33 3.45
N VAL A 15 2.63 -12.88 3.70
CA VAL A 15 1.75 -13.43 4.74
C VAL A 15 0.34 -13.64 4.17
N GLU A 16 -0.07 -14.89 4.18
CA GLU A 16 -1.42 -15.34 3.86
C GLU A 16 -2.23 -15.59 5.14
N GLY A 17 -3.45 -15.05 5.24
CA GLY A 17 -4.40 -15.39 6.31
C GLY A 17 -5.27 -16.61 5.97
N ASP A 18 -5.95 -17.18 6.96
CA ASP A 18 -6.65 -18.47 6.86
C ASP A 18 -8.04 -18.43 6.21
N GLY A 19 -8.49 -17.27 5.71
CA GLY A 19 -9.65 -17.13 4.82
C GLY A 19 -11.03 -17.46 5.40
N ALA A 20 -11.17 -17.93 6.65
CA ALA A 20 -12.48 -18.28 7.20
C ALA A 20 -12.58 -18.27 8.74
N GLY A 21 -13.46 -17.42 9.29
CA GLY A 21 -14.16 -17.71 10.55
C GLY A 21 -14.29 -16.54 11.52
N THR A 22 -15.31 -16.63 12.39
CA THR A 22 -15.74 -15.71 13.47
C THR A 22 -14.68 -15.34 14.52
N VAL A 23 -13.42 -15.66 14.29
CA VAL A 23 -12.28 -15.29 15.12
C VAL A 23 -11.50 -14.23 14.36
N LEU A 24 -11.90 -12.97 14.57
CA LEU A 24 -11.18 -11.76 14.16
C LEU A 24 -9.70 -11.90 14.54
N ARG A 25 -8.85 -12.24 13.58
CA ARG A 25 -7.40 -12.17 13.74
C ARG A 25 -6.85 -11.48 12.53
N PRO A 26 -6.26 -10.29 12.70
CA PRO A 26 -5.59 -9.65 11.60
C PRO A 26 -4.33 -10.42 11.21
N ASN A 27 -3.87 -10.33 9.95
CA ASN A 27 -2.52 -10.80 9.59
C ASN A 27 -1.49 -10.09 10.49
N PHE A 28 -1.73 -8.79 10.75
CA PHE A 28 -1.00 -7.99 11.73
C PHE A 28 -1.93 -7.22 12.67
N GLY A 29 -1.87 -7.53 13.97
CA GLY A 29 -2.50 -6.74 15.03
C GLY A 29 -1.45 -5.83 15.64
N LEU A 30 -1.66 -4.52 15.55
CA LEU A 30 -0.70 -3.50 15.94
C LEU A 30 -1.22 -2.72 17.15
N ALA A 31 -0.59 -2.98 18.31
CA ALA A 31 -0.86 -2.30 19.56
C ALA A 31 0.47 -1.91 20.24
N GLY A 32 0.56 -0.70 20.79
CA GLY A 32 1.71 -0.21 21.56
C GLY A 32 1.30 0.96 22.47
N PRO A 33 2.16 1.43 23.39
CA PRO A 33 1.97 2.68 24.13
C PRO A 33 2.41 3.91 23.29
N ALA A 34 2.17 5.11 23.83
CA ALA A 34 2.44 6.44 23.24
C ALA A 34 3.93 6.80 23.07
N THR A 35 4.76 5.85 22.61
CA THR A 35 6.17 6.02 22.21
C THR A 35 6.61 4.96 21.18
N SER A 36 5.66 4.37 20.45
CA SER A 36 5.89 3.19 19.61
C SER A 36 6.42 3.53 18.21
N ASP A 37 7.34 2.70 17.70
CA ASP A 37 7.83 2.71 16.31
C ASP A 37 7.47 1.38 15.65
N VAL A 38 6.27 1.35 15.06
CA VAL A 38 5.71 0.16 14.42
C VAL A 38 5.72 0.35 12.91
N ARG A 39 6.40 -0.55 12.19
CA ARG A 39 6.58 -0.47 10.74
C ARG A 39 6.25 -1.78 10.04
N ILE A 40 5.57 -1.68 8.92
CA ILE A 40 5.39 -2.75 7.93
C ILE A 40 5.89 -2.18 6.60
N ASP A 41 6.89 -2.83 6.01
CA ASP A 41 7.40 -2.38 4.72
C ASP A 41 7.91 -3.46 3.78
N GLY A 42 7.65 -3.32 2.49
CA GLY A 42 8.10 -4.31 1.51
C GLY A 42 7.38 -5.65 1.63
N CYS A 43 6.17 -5.69 2.21
CA CYS A 43 5.46 -6.95 2.46
C CYS A 43 4.37 -7.23 1.42
N LEU A 44 4.06 -8.51 1.21
CA LEU A 44 2.87 -8.97 0.49
C LEU A 44 1.90 -9.57 1.49
N LEU A 45 0.77 -8.92 1.72
CA LEU A 45 -0.19 -9.32 2.74
C LEU A 45 -1.52 -9.63 2.08
N HIS A 46 -2.01 -10.85 2.23
CA HIS A 46 -3.23 -11.21 1.53
C HIS A 46 -4.07 -12.23 2.27
N THR A 47 -5.31 -12.38 1.80
CA THR A 47 -6.31 -13.30 2.33
C THR A 47 -6.60 -13.04 3.80
N GLY A 48 -7.79 -12.56 4.15
CA GLY A 48 -8.16 -12.34 5.55
C GLY A 48 -9.37 -11.46 5.73
N THR A 49 -10.00 -11.49 6.91
CA THR A 49 -11.12 -10.58 7.22
C THR A 49 -10.63 -9.15 7.50
N GLU A 50 -9.48 -9.03 8.14
CA GLU A 50 -8.77 -7.77 8.40
C GLU A 50 -7.31 -8.05 8.07
N ILE A 51 -6.73 -7.47 7.02
CA ILE A 51 -5.33 -7.78 6.69
C ILE A 51 -4.41 -7.09 7.71
N ILE A 52 -4.58 -5.79 7.90
CA ILE A 52 -3.92 -5.03 8.98
C ILE A 52 -4.98 -4.46 9.91
N ASN A 53 -4.87 -4.71 11.21
CA ASN A 53 -5.68 -4.05 12.23
C ASN A 53 -4.79 -3.30 13.23
N VAL A 54 -5.00 -1.99 13.32
CA VAL A 54 -4.39 -1.10 14.31
C VAL A 54 -5.38 -0.94 15.46
N ASP A 55 -5.16 -1.68 16.54
CA ASP A 55 -6.13 -1.86 17.65
C ASP A 55 -5.62 -1.41 19.03
N GLY A 56 -4.39 -0.88 19.12
CA GLY A 56 -3.88 -0.19 20.32
C GLY A 56 -3.38 1.23 20.04
N ALA A 57 -3.70 2.16 20.95
CA ALA A 57 -3.34 3.58 20.86
C ALA A 57 -1.82 3.76 20.78
N SER A 58 -1.32 3.94 19.56
CA SER A 58 0.09 4.07 19.19
C SER A 58 0.32 5.48 18.67
N ASP A 59 1.48 6.07 18.97
CA ASP A 59 1.78 7.42 18.48
C ASP A 59 1.79 7.44 16.95
N ASN A 60 2.62 6.57 16.35
CA ASN A 60 2.74 6.45 14.90
C ASN A 60 2.87 4.98 14.45
N VAL A 61 2.10 4.60 13.44
CA VAL A 61 2.24 3.35 12.67
C VAL A 61 2.60 3.69 11.24
N TYR A 62 3.58 3.01 10.66
CA TYR A 62 4.04 3.23 9.29
C TYR A 62 3.85 1.98 8.45
N ILE A 63 3.14 2.11 7.33
CA ILE A 63 2.91 1.07 6.35
C ILE A 63 3.37 1.63 5.02
N PHE A 64 4.39 1.04 4.40
CA PHE A 64 4.88 1.56 3.12
C PHE A 64 5.47 0.51 2.20
N ASN A 65 5.54 0.77 0.89
CA ASN A 65 6.01 -0.20 -0.12
C ASN A 65 5.41 -1.60 0.05
N THR A 66 4.13 -1.67 0.39
CA THR A 66 3.45 -2.92 0.76
C THR A 66 2.33 -3.17 -0.22
N ILE A 67 2.10 -4.44 -0.57
CA ILE A 67 0.95 -4.87 -1.35
C ILE A 67 -0.01 -5.60 -0.42
N ILE A 68 -1.27 -5.18 -0.43
CA ILE A 68 -2.37 -5.71 0.38
C ILE A 68 -3.46 -6.16 -0.59
N TYR A 69 -3.84 -7.45 -0.59
CA TYR A 69 -4.85 -7.92 -1.55
C TYR A 69 -5.74 -9.07 -1.04
N ASP A 70 -6.87 -9.30 -1.72
CA ASP A 70 -7.82 -10.39 -1.45
C ASP A 70 -8.36 -10.41 -0.01
N GLY A 71 -8.63 -9.24 0.55
CA GLY A 71 -9.23 -9.09 1.88
C GLY A 71 -10.74 -9.23 1.83
N VAL A 72 -11.32 -10.23 2.48
CA VAL A 72 -12.80 -10.43 2.52
C VAL A 72 -13.53 -9.43 3.45
N GLY A 73 -12.82 -8.43 3.98
CA GLY A 73 -13.40 -7.39 4.84
C GLY A 73 -12.64 -6.07 4.74
N TYR A 74 -11.47 -5.98 5.36
CA TYR A 74 -10.68 -4.74 5.40
C TYR A 74 -9.24 -5.01 4.96
N GLY A 75 -8.73 -4.20 4.04
CA GLY A 75 -7.29 -4.13 3.78
C GLY A 75 -6.59 -3.59 5.02
N ILE A 76 -6.99 -2.39 5.45
CA ILE A 76 -6.51 -1.77 6.69
C ILE A 76 -7.69 -1.29 7.51
N ILE A 77 -7.75 -1.69 8.79
CA ILE A 77 -8.68 -1.17 9.76
C ILE A 77 -7.94 -0.51 10.93
N VAL A 78 -8.39 0.67 11.34
CA VAL A 78 -7.86 1.41 12.49
C VAL A 78 -8.97 1.60 13.51
N THR A 79 -8.85 0.89 14.62
CA THR A 79 -9.82 0.92 15.73
C THR A 79 -9.31 1.70 16.94
N ALA A 80 -8.04 2.08 16.94
CA ALA A 80 -7.39 2.84 18.01
C ALA A 80 -7.17 4.32 17.68
N ASP A 81 -6.92 5.11 18.73
CA ASP A 81 -6.54 6.52 18.67
C ASP A 81 -5.05 6.63 18.26
N SER A 82 -4.76 6.35 16.99
CA SER A 82 -3.40 6.32 16.45
C SER A 82 -3.20 7.26 15.26
N THR A 83 -1.95 7.68 15.04
CA THR A 83 -1.55 8.26 13.75
C THR A 83 -1.01 7.14 12.86
N VAL A 84 -1.54 7.00 11.64
CA VAL A 84 -1.10 5.96 10.69
C VAL A 84 -0.69 6.61 9.38
N TYR A 85 0.48 6.25 8.88
CA TYR A 85 1.02 6.68 7.60
C TYR A 85 1.04 5.49 6.64
N ILE A 86 0.39 5.63 5.48
CA ILE A 86 0.27 4.59 4.45
C ILE A 86 0.85 5.15 3.15
N TYR A 87 2.10 4.81 2.83
CA TYR A 87 2.85 5.48 1.75
C TYR A 87 3.25 4.48 0.67
N SER A 88 3.14 4.81 -0.62
CA SER A 88 3.55 3.91 -1.73
C SER A 88 3.07 2.47 -1.50
N THR A 89 1.77 2.30 -1.30
CA THR A 89 1.14 1.02 -0.94
C THR A 89 0.06 0.71 -1.98
N THR A 90 -0.06 -0.56 -2.35
CA THR A 90 -1.08 -1.04 -3.28
C THR A 90 -2.12 -1.85 -2.49
N ILE A 91 -3.37 -1.42 -2.47
CA ILE A 91 -4.49 -2.12 -1.80
C ILE A 91 -5.52 -2.53 -2.85
N ILE A 92 -5.73 -3.82 -3.00
CA ILE A 92 -6.50 -4.40 -4.09
C ILE A 92 -7.53 -5.40 -3.56
N ASP A 93 -8.74 -5.40 -4.12
CA ASP A 93 -9.75 -6.44 -3.91
C ASP A 93 -10.02 -6.74 -2.42
N CYS A 94 -10.06 -5.66 -1.64
CA CYS A 94 -10.48 -5.64 -0.25
C CYS A 94 -11.83 -4.95 -0.13
N ASP A 95 -12.85 -5.61 0.43
CA ASP A 95 -14.23 -5.10 0.62
C ASP A 95 -14.28 -3.62 1.05
N ARG A 96 -13.36 -3.23 1.94
CA ARG A 96 -12.96 -1.85 2.23
C ARG A 96 -11.45 -1.75 2.21
N CYS A 97 -10.93 -0.75 1.54
CA CYS A 97 -9.49 -0.58 1.43
C CYS A 97 -8.91 0.03 2.71
N VAL A 98 -9.53 1.09 3.23
CA VAL A 98 -9.19 1.67 4.55
C VAL A 98 -10.45 2.02 5.33
N ARG A 99 -10.53 1.53 6.57
CA ARG A 99 -11.59 1.84 7.52
C ARG A 99 -11.03 2.41 8.83
N VAL A 100 -11.53 3.55 9.26
CA VAL A 100 -11.18 4.19 10.53
C VAL A 100 -12.41 4.25 11.43
N ASN A 101 -12.36 3.55 12.57
CA ASN A 101 -13.45 3.50 13.54
C ASN A 101 -13.24 4.44 14.73
N SER A 102 -12.00 4.83 15.03
CA SER A 102 -11.74 5.85 16.05
C SER A 102 -11.93 7.26 15.50
N ALA A 103 -12.68 8.09 16.23
CA ALA A 103 -12.86 9.50 15.90
C ALA A 103 -11.60 10.37 16.17
N ASN A 104 -10.64 9.85 16.93
CA ASN A 104 -9.40 10.56 17.28
C ASN A 104 -8.20 10.08 16.45
N ALA A 105 -8.38 9.07 15.59
CA ALA A 105 -7.31 8.61 14.72
C ALA A 105 -7.00 9.64 13.61
N ASN A 106 -5.73 9.66 13.18
CA ASN A 106 -5.26 10.52 12.10
C ASN A 106 -4.51 9.69 11.06
N ILE A 107 -5.09 9.53 9.88
CA ILE A 107 -4.58 8.65 8.84
C ILE A 107 -4.12 9.49 7.64
N ASN A 108 -2.90 9.23 7.18
CA ASN A 108 -2.27 9.92 6.07
C ASN A 108 -1.87 8.91 5.01
N LEU A 109 -2.55 8.93 3.87
CA LEU A 109 -2.21 8.15 2.69
C LEU A 109 -1.43 9.03 1.73
N LYS A 110 -0.37 8.49 1.14
CA LYS A 110 0.39 9.16 0.09
C LYS A 110 0.87 8.17 -0.96
N ASN A 111 0.79 8.49 -2.25
CA ASN A 111 1.15 7.56 -3.33
C ASN A 111 0.48 6.18 -3.16
N THR A 112 -0.75 6.11 -2.65
CA THR A 112 -1.43 4.83 -2.38
C THR A 112 -2.38 4.51 -3.52
N LEU A 113 -2.24 3.31 -4.10
CA LEU A 113 -3.13 2.77 -5.13
C LEU A 113 -4.21 1.93 -4.46
N MET A 114 -5.46 2.19 -4.81
CA MET A 114 -6.64 1.56 -4.25
C MET A 114 -7.53 1.06 -5.38
N ARG A 115 -7.81 -0.25 -5.42
CA ARG A 115 -8.69 -0.87 -6.41
C ARG A 115 -9.58 -1.93 -5.78
N HIS A 116 -10.80 -2.06 -6.26
CA HIS A 116 -11.59 -3.28 -6.08
C HIS A 116 -12.36 -3.62 -7.37
N ASP A 117 -12.34 -4.88 -7.76
CA ASP A 117 -13.14 -5.41 -8.86
C ASP A 117 -14.53 -5.84 -8.39
N GLY A 118 -15.58 -5.21 -8.93
CA GLY A 118 -16.99 -5.58 -8.68
C GLY A 118 -17.67 -4.87 -7.51
N VAL A 119 -16.92 -4.24 -6.60
CA VAL A 119 -17.41 -3.37 -5.51
C VAL A 119 -16.57 -2.09 -5.47
N GLN A 120 -16.96 -1.10 -4.67
CA GLN A 120 -16.13 0.08 -4.39
C GLN A 120 -15.01 -0.28 -3.41
N CYS A 121 -13.82 0.25 -3.63
CA CYS A 121 -12.67 0.14 -2.73
C CYS A 121 -12.81 1.21 -1.64
N LEU A 122 -13.81 1.01 -0.78
CA LEU A 122 -14.32 2.07 0.08
C LEU A 122 -13.26 2.59 1.06
N LEU A 123 -13.20 3.91 1.13
CA LEU A 123 -12.54 4.68 2.16
C LEU A 123 -13.59 5.21 3.14
N GLU A 124 -13.47 4.88 4.40
CA GLU A 124 -14.45 5.23 5.42
C GLU A 124 -13.73 5.68 6.70
N SER A 125 -14.07 6.85 7.23
CA SER A 125 -13.40 7.37 8.42
C SER A 125 -14.34 8.04 9.43
N ALA A 126 -14.25 7.62 10.69
CA ALA A 126 -14.77 8.36 11.84
C ALA A 126 -13.80 9.45 12.32
N GLY A 127 -12.50 9.31 12.04
CA GLY A 127 -11.43 10.24 12.39
C GLY A 127 -10.98 11.10 11.20
N THR A 128 -9.75 11.62 11.27
CA THR A 128 -9.15 12.38 10.16
C THR A 128 -8.52 11.42 9.15
N LEU A 129 -8.89 11.57 7.87
CA LEU A 129 -8.30 10.86 6.75
C LEU A 129 -7.83 11.88 5.71
N THR A 130 -6.53 11.86 5.39
CA THR A 130 -5.89 12.74 4.41
C THR A 130 -5.26 11.88 3.32
N LEU A 131 -5.52 12.22 2.06
CA LEU A 131 -5.02 11.55 0.87
C LEU A 131 -4.28 12.55 0.00
N ASP A 132 -3.00 12.32 -0.26
CA ASP A 132 -2.20 13.13 -1.18
C ASP A 132 -1.57 12.27 -2.27
N TYR A 133 -1.79 12.60 -3.54
CA TYR A 133 -1.28 11.81 -4.67
C TYR A 133 -1.68 10.32 -4.61
N CYS A 134 -2.89 10.02 -4.13
CA CYS A 134 -3.45 8.68 -4.14
C CYS A 134 -4.25 8.41 -5.42
N ALA A 135 -4.50 7.14 -5.73
CA ALA A 135 -5.37 6.77 -6.84
C ALA A 135 -6.43 5.76 -6.40
N SER A 136 -7.68 5.95 -6.82
CA SER A 136 -8.77 4.97 -6.70
C SER A 136 -9.40 4.62 -8.05
N ASN A 137 -9.82 3.36 -8.23
CA ASN A 137 -10.63 2.97 -9.39
C ASN A 137 -12.11 3.39 -9.29
N ASP A 138 -12.49 3.98 -8.14
CA ASP A 138 -13.79 4.59 -7.91
C ASP A 138 -13.65 6.10 -7.63
N ALA A 139 -14.75 6.73 -7.22
CA ALA A 139 -14.84 8.16 -6.97
C ALA A 139 -14.56 8.57 -5.52
N THR A 140 -13.89 7.73 -4.71
CA THR A 140 -13.78 8.00 -3.26
C THR A 140 -12.48 8.68 -2.84
N ALA A 141 -11.41 8.64 -3.63
CA ALA A 141 -10.13 9.23 -3.22
C ALA A 141 -10.12 10.77 -3.14
N ASP A 142 -11.13 11.46 -3.70
CA ASP A 142 -11.30 12.92 -3.60
C ASP A 142 -12.36 13.36 -2.59
N ASP A 143 -12.99 12.43 -1.86
CA ASP A 143 -13.99 12.73 -0.82
C ASP A 143 -13.37 13.21 0.51
N PHE A 144 -12.05 13.20 0.63
CA PHE A 144 -11.31 13.44 1.86
C PHE A 144 -10.35 14.63 1.76
N LEU A 145 -9.62 14.92 2.83
CA LEU A 145 -8.61 15.98 2.83
C LEU A 145 -7.42 15.62 1.93
N GLY A 146 -6.63 16.63 1.57
CA GLY A 146 -5.42 16.49 0.74
C GLY A 146 -5.67 16.88 -0.72
N ALA A 147 -4.72 16.59 -1.60
CA ALA A 147 -4.75 17.04 -2.99
C ALA A 147 -4.06 16.10 -3.98
N ASN A 148 -4.33 16.32 -5.27
CA ASN A 148 -3.73 15.62 -6.41
C ASN A 148 -4.08 14.12 -6.50
N ASN A 149 -5.20 13.72 -5.89
CA ASN A 149 -5.71 12.36 -5.99
C ASN A 149 -6.33 12.11 -7.37
N GLN A 150 -6.19 10.87 -7.83
CA GLN A 150 -6.74 10.37 -9.09
C GLN A 150 -7.94 9.49 -8.77
N VAL A 151 -9.10 9.78 -9.38
CA VAL A 151 -10.34 9.02 -9.17
C VAL A 151 -10.84 8.42 -10.47
N ASN A 152 -11.63 7.35 -10.38
CA ASN A 152 -12.15 6.60 -11.52
C ASN A 152 -11.05 6.11 -12.48
N GLN A 153 -9.89 5.74 -11.92
CA GLN A 153 -8.76 5.26 -12.68
C GLN A 153 -8.94 3.81 -13.13
N THR A 154 -8.23 3.43 -14.18
CA THR A 154 -8.07 2.03 -14.59
C THR A 154 -6.60 1.69 -14.51
N TYR A 155 -6.30 0.61 -13.79
CA TYR A 155 -4.93 0.14 -13.61
C TYR A 155 -4.66 -1.07 -14.50
N THR A 156 -3.45 -1.13 -15.07
CA THR A 156 -3.00 -2.30 -15.83
C THR A 156 -1.78 -2.90 -15.16
N PHE A 157 -1.89 -4.15 -14.71
CA PHE A 157 -0.79 -4.93 -14.16
C PHE A 157 -0.23 -5.92 -15.19
N ILE A 158 1.00 -6.40 -14.98
CA ILE A 158 1.63 -7.39 -15.87
C ILE A 158 0.76 -8.66 -16.00
N ASN A 159 0.27 -9.19 -14.88
CA ASN A 159 -0.67 -10.31 -14.87
C ASN A 159 -1.49 -10.32 -13.57
N ASP A 160 -2.56 -9.52 -13.58
CA ASP A 160 -3.48 -9.36 -12.45
C ASP A 160 -4.09 -10.69 -11.99
N ALA A 161 -4.63 -11.49 -12.92
CA ALA A 161 -5.25 -12.79 -12.61
C ALA A 161 -4.27 -13.86 -12.07
N GLY A 162 -2.96 -13.61 -12.19
CA GLY A 162 -1.92 -14.45 -11.61
C GLY A 162 -1.13 -13.75 -10.50
N ASN A 163 -1.69 -12.68 -9.92
CA ASN A 163 -1.13 -11.90 -8.81
C ASN A 163 0.25 -11.30 -9.09
N ASN A 164 0.59 -11.08 -10.38
CA ASN A 164 1.72 -10.24 -10.74
C ASN A 164 1.23 -8.80 -10.86
N LEU A 165 1.30 -8.11 -9.71
CA LEU A 165 0.79 -6.77 -9.49
C LEU A 165 1.83 -5.65 -9.77
N HIS A 166 2.90 -5.97 -10.50
CA HIS A 166 3.76 -4.93 -11.08
C HIS A 166 2.98 -4.15 -12.14
N LEU A 167 3.19 -2.85 -12.22
CA LEU A 167 2.57 -1.98 -13.20
C LEU A 167 3.02 -2.38 -14.60
N ALA A 168 2.06 -2.49 -15.51
CA ALA A 168 2.36 -2.76 -16.90
C ALA A 168 2.89 -1.49 -17.59
N SER A 169 3.66 -1.67 -18.66
CA SER A 169 4.22 -0.56 -19.44
C SER A 169 3.17 0.43 -19.98
N ASN A 170 1.94 -0.04 -20.19
CA ASN A 170 0.81 0.71 -20.72
C ASN A 170 -0.18 1.16 -19.63
N ASP A 171 0.16 1.00 -18.34
CA ASP A 171 -0.63 1.62 -17.28
C ASP A 171 -0.64 3.15 -17.43
N VAL A 172 -1.80 3.74 -17.17
CA VAL A 172 -2.03 5.19 -17.23
C VAL A 172 -2.70 5.73 -15.97
N GLY A 173 -3.10 4.84 -15.06
CA GLY A 173 -3.87 5.20 -13.86
C GLY A 173 -2.98 5.45 -12.63
N ALA A 174 -1.76 4.92 -12.64
CA ALA A 174 -0.83 5.00 -11.52
C ALA A 174 0.56 5.52 -11.93
N LYS A 175 0.99 5.19 -13.15
CA LYS A 175 2.32 5.56 -13.65
C LYS A 175 2.54 7.07 -13.75
N ASP A 176 3.68 7.55 -13.24
CA ASP A 176 4.14 8.94 -13.27
C ASP A 176 3.14 9.95 -12.67
N LEU A 177 2.33 9.53 -11.69
CA LEU A 177 1.29 10.35 -11.05
C LEU A 177 1.51 10.59 -9.55
N GLY A 178 2.54 9.98 -8.96
CA GLY A 178 2.91 10.12 -7.57
C GLY A 178 3.85 11.30 -7.30
N VAL A 179 4.33 11.38 -6.06
CA VAL A 179 5.28 12.40 -5.60
C VAL A 179 6.49 11.76 -4.90
N ASP A 180 7.67 12.35 -5.08
CA ASP A 180 8.89 11.93 -4.38
C ASP A 180 8.75 12.17 -2.86
N THR A 181 8.86 11.10 -2.06
CA THR A 181 8.80 11.16 -0.59
C THR A 181 10.18 11.11 0.07
N SER A 182 11.28 11.07 -0.67
CA SER A 182 12.64 10.98 -0.13
C SER A 182 13.04 12.16 0.78
N GLY A 183 12.31 13.27 0.70
CA GLY A 183 12.45 14.44 1.58
C GLY A 183 11.61 14.41 2.87
N GLU A 184 10.75 13.40 3.05
CA GLU A 184 9.92 13.24 4.25
C GLU A 184 10.76 12.90 5.50
N GLY A 185 10.11 12.86 6.66
CA GLY A 185 10.74 12.35 7.88
C GLY A 185 10.86 10.82 7.87
N ALA A 186 11.96 10.28 8.39
CA ALA A 186 12.11 8.82 8.55
C ALA A 186 10.98 8.24 9.43
N PRO A 187 10.42 7.06 9.06
CA PRO A 187 10.83 6.13 8.00
C PRO A 187 10.40 6.44 6.56
N LEU A 188 9.62 7.49 6.32
CA LEU A 188 8.94 7.71 5.03
C LEU A 188 9.84 8.30 3.94
N ASN A 189 11.11 8.51 4.25
CA ASN A 189 12.15 9.06 3.36
C ASN A 189 12.86 7.97 2.53
N PHE A 190 12.12 6.98 2.05
CA PHE A 190 12.67 5.89 1.23
C PHE A 190 12.92 6.36 -0.20
N THR A 191 13.67 5.56 -0.97
CA THR A 191 14.03 5.86 -2.37
C THR A 191 13.88 4.65 -3.28
N THR A 192 13.39 3.53 -2.76
CA THR A 192 13.19 2.30 -3.52
C THR A 192 11.76 1.82 -3.35
N ASP A 193 11.28 1.03 -4.28
CA ASP A 193 9.97 0.39 -4.26
C ASP A 193 10.01 -0.97 -3.52
N ILE A 194 8.98 -1.81 -3.72
CA ILE A 194 8.86 -3.13 -3.10
C ILE A 194 9.90 -4.15 -3.57
N ASP A 195 10.37 -4.05 -4.82
CA ASP A 195 11.39 -4.92 -5.42
C ASP A 195 12.82 -4.38 -5.24
N ALA A 196 12.96 -3.33 -4.43
CA ALA A 196 14.19 -2.58 -4.21
C ALA A 196 14.73 -1.87 -5.46
N GLU A 197 13.87 -1.63 -6.46
CA GLU A 197 14.17 -0.80 -7.61
C GLU A 197 14.16 0.68 -7.21
N THR A 198 15.03 1.48 -7.82
CA THR A 198 15.14 2.90 -7.47
C THR A 198 13.97 3.67 -8.04
N ARG A 199 13.22 4.38 -7.19
CA ARG A 199 12.21 5.33 -7.63
C ARG A 199 12.88 6.57 -8.20
N SER A 200 12.49 6.97 -9.41
CA SER A 200 13.21 8.03 -10.14
C SER A 200 12.28 8.85 -11.02
N GLY A 201 12.55 10.15 -11.14
CA GLY A 201 11.64 11.05 -11.86
C GLY A 201 10.36 11.28 -11.06
N THR A 202 9.22 11.30 -11.75
CA THR A 202 7.91 11.30 -11.08
C THR A 202 7.63 9.87 -10.65
N TRP A 203 7.40 9.65 -9.36
CA TRP A 203 7.14 8.31 -8.86
C TRP A 203 5.79 7.79 -9.35
N ASP A 204 5.66 6.48 -9.42
CA ASP A 204 4.39 5.83 -9.62
C ASP A 204 3.57 5.79 -8.32
N ILE A 205 2.24 5.82 -8.43
CA ILE A 205 1.33 5.59 -7.31
C ILE A 205 1.25 4.08 -7.04
N GLY A 206 1.42 3.67 -5.79
CA GLY A 206 1.39 2.26 -5.38
C GLY A 206 2.74 1.76 -4.88
N ALA A 207 2.83 0.44 -4.67
CA ALA A 207 4.01 -0.22 -4.12
C ALA A 207 5.15 -0.42 -5.12
N ASP A 208 4.83 -0.53 -6.40
CA ASP A 208 5.74 -0.77 -7.52
C ASP A 208 6.21 0.55 -8.15
N GLU A 209 7.38 0.56 -8.75
CA GLU A 209 7.83 1.58 -9.70
C GLU A 209 8.06 0.90 -11.05
N TYR A 210 7.36 1.33 -12.09
CA TYR A 210 7.57 0.82 -13.43
C TYR A 210 8.93 1.25 -13.96
N ILE A 211 9.85 0.29 -14.04
CA ILE A 211 11.12 0.47 -14.75
C ILE A 211 11.04 -0.12 -16.15
N ALA A 212 11.21 0.75 -17.16
CA ALA A 212 11.38 0.29 -18.52
C ALA A 212 12.66 -0.56 -18.62
N ALA A 213 12.51 -1.86 -18.91
CA ALA A 213 13.66 -2.75 -19.11
C ALA A 213 14.61 -2.13 -20.15
N ALA A 214 15.84 -1.82 -19.72
CA ALA A 214 16.86 -1.30 -20.61
C ALA A 214 17.06 -2.30 -21.76
N GLY A 215 16.64 -1.92 -22.97
CA GLY A 215 16.64 -2.80 -24.14
C GLY A 215 17.99 -3.52 -24.27
N GLY A 216 17.99 -4.83 -24.06
CA GLY A 216 19.21 -5.62 -24.07
C GLY A 216 20.00 -5.37 -25.34
N ILE A 217 21.22 -4.83 -25.21
CA ILE A 217 22.15 -4.71 -26.33
C ILE A 217 22.43 -6.14 -26.81
N VAL A 218 21.78 -6.53 -27.91
CA VAL A 218 22.17 -7.73 -28.65
C VAL A 218 23.50 -7.41 -29.31
N VAL A 219 24.61 -7.76 -28.65
CA VAL A 219 25.92 -7.77 -29.29
C VAL A 219 25.90 -8.90 -30.33
N LEU A 220 25.53 -8.57 -31.57
CA LEU A 220 25.70 -9.42 -32.74
C LEU A 220 27.20 -9.68 -32.94
N ARG A 221 27.73 -10.71 -32.28
CA ARG A 221 29.06 -11.23 -32.57
C ARG A 221 28.99 -11.91 -33.94
N ARG A 222 29.35 -11.18 -34.99
CA ARG A 222 29.63 -11.77 -36.30
C ARG A 222 30.74 -12.81 -36.12
N ARG A 223 30.39 -14.10 -36.16
CA ARG A 223 31.40 -15.16 -36.32
C ARG A 223 32.02 -14.94 -37.70
N ARG A 224 33.31 -14.62 -37.74
CA ARG A 224 34.08 -14.71 -38.99
C ARG A 224 34.14 -16.19 -39.34
N ALA A 225 33.54 -16.56 -40.48
CA ALA A 225 33.81 -17.85 -41.09
C ALA A 225 35.29 -17.89 -41.49
N ALA A 226 35.97 -18.96 -41.08
CA ALA A 226 37.25 -19.37 -41.64
C ALA A 226 36.99 -20.27 -42.85
#